data_AF-A0A8T3VET7-F1
#
_entry.id   AF-A0A8T3VET7-F1
#
_cell.length_a   1.000
_cell.length_b   1.000
_cell.length_c   1.000
_cell.angle_alpha   90.00
_cell.angle_beta   90.00
_cell.angle_gamma   90.00
#
_symmetry.space_group_name_H-M   'P 1'
#
loop_
_entity.id
_entity.type
_entity.pdbx_description
1 polymer ?
#
loop_
_entity_poly.entity_id
_entity_poly.type
_entity_poly.pdbx_seq_one_letter_code
_entity_poly.pdbx_strand_id
1 'polypeptide(L)' 'MIIENKVKIQLKDDEIEEKRLLNIKEGKDECLINLANKIKADGGNGILDLYIQYGLIGLGGDSIHITATGIGININ' A
#
# COMPACT_ATOMS: atom_id res chain seq x y z
N MET A 1 1.68 15.46 -46.86
CA MET A 1 0.60 14.83 -46.07
C MET A 1 1.18 14.45 -44.73
N ILE A 2 0.94 15.24 -43.68
CA ILE A 2 1.43 14.95 -42.34
C ILE A 2 0.31 14.18 -41.64
N ILE A 3 0.56 12.92 -41.30
CA ILE A 3 -0.36 12.10 -40.52
C ILE A 3 -0.08 12.43 -39.05
N GLU A 4 -0.90 13.29 -38.44
CA GLU A 4 -0.85 13.55 -37.01
C GLU A 4 -1.36 12.33 -36.24
N ASN A 5 -0.44 11.57 -35.65
CA ASN A 5 -0.77 10.49 -34.74
C ASN A 5 -1.13 11.09 -33.37
N LYS A 6 -2.38 11.57 -33.22
CA LYS A 6 -2.93 11.96 -31.91
C LYS A 6 -3.26 10.71 -31.11
N VAL A 7 -2.25 10.13 -30.47
CA VAL A 7 -2.47 9.24 -29.32
C VAL A 7 -3.12 10.09 -28.23
N LYS A 8 -4.45 10.05 -28.16
CA LYS A 8 -5.19 10.54 -27.00
C LYS A 8 -4.79 9.66 -25.82
N ILE A 9 -3.81 10.10 -25.05
CA ILE A 9 -3.60 9.59 -23.70
C ILE A 9 -4.86 10.02 -22.94
N GLN A 10 -5.81 9.09 -22.77
CA GLN A 10 -6.93 9.27 -21.85
C GLN A 10 -6.32 9.43 -20.45
N LEU A 11 -6.29 10.66 -19.95
CA LEU A 11 -6.15 10.92 -18.53
C LEU A 11 -7.33 10.20 -17.85
N LYS A 12 -7.04 9.25 -16.95
CA LYS A 12 -8.06 8.46 -16.28
C LYS A 12 -8.89 9.37 -15.37
N ASP A 13 -10.19 9.11 -15.27
CA ASP A 13 -11.12 9.85 -14.40
C ASP A 13 -10.55 10.01 -12.98
N ASP A 14 -10.38 11.26 -12.55
CA ASP A 14 -9.77 11.65 -11.27
C ASP A 14 -10.45 10.94 -10.07
N GLU A 15 -11.75 10.68 -10.15
CA GLU A 15 -12.53 9.96 -9.13
C GLU A 15 -12.08 8.50 -8.93
N ILE A 16 -11.67 7.82 -10.01
CA ILE A 16 -11.18 6.44 -9.95
C ILE A 16 -9.80 6.40 -9.29
N GLU A 17 -8.95 7.38 -9.59
CA GLU A 17 -7.62 7.48 -9.00
C GLU A 17 -7.70 7.81 -7.50
N GLU A 18 -8.54 8.77 -7.11
CA GLU A 18 -8.77 9.11 -5.71
C GLU A 18 -9.28 7.91 -4.90
N LYS A 19 -10.25 7.17 -5.43
CA LYS A 19 -10.77 5.96 -4.79
C LYS A 19 -9.69 4.88 -4.62
N ARG A 20 -8.81 4.72 -5.60
CA ARG A 20 -7.69 3.77 -5.51
C ARG A 20 -6.68 4.17 -4.45
N LEU A 21 -6.35 5.46 -4.38
CA LEU A 21 -5.46 6.00 -3.35
C LEU A 21 -6.05 5.81 -1.95
N LEU A 22 -7.36 6.04 -1.80
CA LEU A 22 -8.07 5.79 -0.54
C LEU A 22 -7.95 4.33 -0.11
N ASN A 23 -8.24 3.38 -1.00
CA ASN A 23 -8.13 1.95 -0.71
C ASN A 23 -6.70 1.53 -0.32
N ILE A 24 -5.67 2.09 -0.96
CA ILE A 24 -4.27 1.83 -0.61
C ILE A 24 -3.96 2.36 0.80
N LYS A 25 -4.45 3.55 1.14
CA LYS A 25 -4.27 4.14 2.46
C LYS A 25 -4.93 3.28 3.54
N GLU A 26 -6.18 2.89 3.33
CA GLU A 26 -6.93 2.03 4.25
C GLU A 26 -6.24 0.66 4.45
N GLY A 27 -5.85 0.00 3.36
CA GLY A 27 -5.15 -1.29 3.44
C GLY A 27 -3.78 -1.20 4.14
N LYS A 28 -3.06 -0.09 3.95
CA LYS A 28 -1.80 0.17 4.66
C LYS A 28 -2.04 0.37 6.15
N ASP A 29 -3.04 1.17 6.52
CA ASP A 29 -3.39 1.43 7.92
C ASP A 29 -3.82 0.14 8.62
N GLU A 30 -4.63 -0.70 7.97
CA GLU A 30 -5.01 -2.04 8.46
C GLU A 30 -3.78 -2.94 8.67
N CYS A 31 -2.86 -2.98 7.69
CA CYS A 31 -1.63 -3.77 7.77
C CYS A 31 -0.77 -3.36 8.97
N LEU A 32 -0.63 -2.05 9.21
CA LEU A 32 0.12 -1.50 10.34
C LEU A 32 -0.55 -1.79 11.69
N ILE A 33 -1.87 -1.65 11.78
CA ILE A 33 -2.64 -2.00 12.98
C ILE A 33 -2.46 -3.49 13.31
N ASN A 34 -2.54 -4.36 12.30
CA ASN A 34 -2.33 -5.80 12.47
C ASN A 34 -0.91 -6.12 12.95
N LEU A 35 0.11 -5.47 12.40
CA LEU A 35 1.49 -5.62 12.87
C LEU A 35 1.65 -5.15 14.32
N ALA A 36 1.13 -3.97 14.66
CA ALA A 36 1.20 -3.42 16.01
C ALA A 36 0.48 -4.31 17.02
N ASN A 37 -0.69 -4.85 16.67
CA ASN A 37 -1.44 -5.77 17.53
C ASN A 37 -0.67 -7.06 17.82
N LYS A 38 0.02 -7.62 16.82
CA LYS A 38 0.88 -8.80 17.02
C LYS A 38 2.05 -8.49 17.97
N ILE A 39 2.75 -7.38 17.73
CA ILE A 39 3.86 -6.95 18.59
C ILE A 39 3.40 -6.71 20.03
N LYS A 40 2.23 -6.08 20.22
CA LYS A 40 1.63 -5.86 21.53
C LYS A 40 1.23 -7.17 22.23
N ALA A 41 0.70 -8.14 21.49
CA ALA A 41 0.37 -9.46 22.02
C ALA A 41 1.63 -10.20 22.53
N ASP A 42 2.78 -9.93 21.91
CA ASP A 42 4.09 -10.46 22.32
C ASP A 42 4.80 -9.60 23.38
N GLY A 43 4.13 -8.60 23.96
CA GLY A 43 4.66 -7.75 25.03
C GLY A 43 5.54 -6.59 24.58
N GLY A 44 5.63 -6.32 23.28
CA GLY A 44 6.28 -5.14 22.73
C GLY A 44 5.41 -3.88 22.81
N ASN A 45 6.03 -2.71 22.84
CA ASN A 45 5.38 -1.40 22.82
C ASN A 45 5.96 -0.44 21.76
N GLY A 46 6.92 -0.92 20.96
CA GLY A 46 7.53 -0.18 19.87
C GLY A 46 7.87 -1.10 18.69
N ILE A 47 8.21 -0.49 17.57
CA ILE A 47 8.65 -1.18 16.34
C ILE A 47 9.95 -0.52 15.87
N LEU A 48 10.97 -1.33 15.63
CA LEU A 48 12.22 -0.92 14.97
C LEU A 48 12.25 -1.47 13.54
N ASP A 49 12.97 -0.80 12.65
CA ASP A 49 13.18 -1.21 11.26
C ASP A 49 11.86 -1.51 10.51
N LEU A 50 10.85 -0.66 10.72
CA LEU A 50 9.57 -0.76 10.00
C LEU A 50 9.80 -0.56 8.51
N TYR A 51 9.47 -1.59 7.74
CA TYR A 51 9.53 -1.61 6.29
C TYR A 51 8.15 -1.92 5.71
N ILE A 52 7.68 -1.08 4.79
CA ILE A 52 6.40 -1.25 4.10
C ILE A 52 6.67 -1.42 2.61
N GLN A 53 6.16 -2.50 2.03
CA GLN A 53 6.26 -2.83 0.63
C GLN A 53 4.89 -2.90 -0.01
N TYR A 54 4.79 -2.34 -1.21
CA TYR A 54 3.62 -2.44 -2.09
C TYR A 54 4.00 -3.27 -3.31
N GLY A 55 3.19 -4.27 -3.63
CA GLY A 55 3.36 -5.11 -4.81
C GLY A 55 2.06 -5.24 -5.58
N LEU A 56 2.13 -5.18 -6.91
CA LEU A 56 1.00 -5.58 -7.75
C LEU A 56 0.95 -7.10 -7.80
N ILE A 57 -0.24 -7.66 -7.57
CA ILE A 57 -0.50 -9.09 -7.61
C ILE A 57 -1.73 -9.38 -8.50
N GLY A 58 -1.93 -10.65 -8.82
CA GLY A 58 -2.97 -11.09 -9.75
C GLY A 58 -2.52 -11.09 -11.22
N LEU A 59 -3.23 -11.85 -12.05
CA LEU A 59 -2.93 -11.93 -13.49
C LEU A 59 -3.31 -10.60 -14.15
N GLY A 60 -2.30 -9.75 -14.35
CA GLY A 60 -2.47 -8.40 -14.91
C GLY A 60 -2.38 -7.26 -13.89
N GLY A 61 -2.04 -7.54 -12.62
CA GLY A 61 -1.86 -6.51 -11.60
C GLY A 61 -3.17 -5.83 -11.19
N ASP A 62 -4.23 -6.62 -11.07
CA ASP A 62 -5.57 -6.14 -10.71
C ASP A 62 -5.72 -5.81 -9.22
N SER A 63 -4.77 -6.28 -8.39
CA SER A 63 -4.80 -6.19 -6.95
C SER A 63 -3.46 -5.66 -6.40
N ILE A 64 -3.52 -4.96 -5.26
CA ILE A 64 -2.33 -4.48 -4.56
C ILE A 64 -2.16 -5.28 -3.28
N HIS A 65 -0.99 -5.88 -3.12
CA HIS A 65 -0.55 -6.50 -1.88
C HIS A 65 0.30 -5.50 -1.10
N ILE A 66 -0.06 -5.29 0.16
CA ILE A 66 0.66 -4.41 1.09
C ILE A 66 1.24 -5.29 2.19
N THR A 67 2.55 -5.20 2.39
CA THR A 67 3.27 -5.94 3.43
C THR A 67 3.96 -4.94 4.34
N ALA A 68 3.71 -5.02 5.65
CA ALA A 68 4.45 -4.29 6.68
C ALA A 68 5.24 -5.29 7.52
N THR A 69 6.54 -5.06 7.68
CA THR A 69 7.46 -5.88 8.47
C THR A 69 8.25 -4.99 9.40
N GLY A 70 8.59 -5.47 10.59
CA GLY A 70 9.45 -4.76 11.53
C GLY A 70 9.78 -5.63 12.72
N ILE A 71 10.66 -5.14 13.58
CA ILE A 71 11.10 -5.82 14.80
C ILE A 71 10.31 -5.22 15.98
N GLY A 72 9.53 -6.05 16.66
CA GLY A 72 8.86 -5.66 17.90
C GLY A 72 9.89 -5.43 19.00
N ILE A 73 9.81 -4.29 19.67
CA ILE A 73 10.67 -3.93 20.80
C ILE A 73 9.82 -3.57 22.01
N ASN A 74 10.37 -3.80 23.20
CA ASN A 74 9.84 -3.25 24.44
C ASN A 74 10.78 -2.17 24.95
N ILE A 75 10.34 -0.92 24.83
CA ILE A 75 11.02 0.27 25.33
C ILE A 75 10.53 0.49 26.76
N ASN A 76 11.41 0.29 27.73
CA ASN A 76 11.18 0.63 29.13
C ASN A 76 11.65 2.06 29.43
#